data_AF-X1T166-F1
#
_entry.id   AF-X1T166-F1
#
_cell.length_a   1.000
_cell.length_b   1.000
_cell.length_c   1.000
_cell.angle_alpha   90.00
_cell.angle_beta   90.00
_cell.angle_gamma   90.00
#
_symmetry.space_group_name_H-M   'P 1'
#
loop_
_entity.id
_entity.type
_entity.pdbx_description
1 polymer ?
#
loop_
_entity_poly.entity_id
_entity_poly.type
_entity_poly.pdbx_seq_one_letter_code
_entity_poly.pdbx_strand_id
1 'polypeptide(L)'
;MELKEEKINWYTRTIEDIAQHFNVDTSRGLSSKEVKTRLEKYGPNQLKESKGRTVWDMFFDQFKEVLVLILLISVIISIFLGEVSD
;
A
#
# COMPACT_ATOMS: atom_id res chain seq x y z
N MET A 1 -8.68 -18.73 -15.56
CA MET A 1 -7.58 -19.71 -15.51
C MET A 1 -6.69 -19.29 -14.35
N GLU A 2 -7.05 -19.72 -13.14
CA GLU A 2 -6.31 -19.40 -11.92
C GLU A 2 -5.05 -20.27 -11.89
N LEU A 3 -3.89 -19.63 -11.94
CA LEU A 3 -2.61 -20.32 -11.74
C LEU A 3 -2.55 -20.69 -10.25
N LYS A 4 -2.77 -21.97 -9.94
CA LYS A 4 -2.43 -22.54 -8.63
C LYS A 4 -0.91 -22.43 -8.46
N GLU A 5 -0.46 -21.41 -7.75
CA GLU A 5 0.92 -21.40 -7.25
C GLU A 5 1.05 -22.54 -6.22
N GLU A 6 1.78 -23.59 -6.58
CA GLU A 6 2.21 -24.58 -5.58
C GLU A 6 3.15 -23.88 -4.59
N LYS A 7 2.73 -23.86 -3.33
CA LYS A 7 3.45 -23.19 -2.25
C LYS A 7 4.68 -24.04 -1.86
N ILE A 8 5.83 -23.72 -2.45
CA ILE A 8 7.10 -24.38 -2.10
C ILE A 8 7.49 -24.00 -0.67
N ASN A 9 7.65 -25.01 0.19
CA ASN A 9 8.19 -24.86 1.55
C ASN A 9 9.72 -24.73 1.49
N TRP A 10 10.23 -23.51 1.26
CA TRP A 10 11.67 -23.26 1.12
C TRP A 10 12.51 -23.75 2.31
N TYR A 11 11.95 -23.66 3.53
CA TYR A 11 12.64 -24.03 4.77
C TYR A 11 12.91 -25.54 4.92
N THR A 12 12.28 -26.40 4.10
CA THR A 12 12.52 -27.85 4.13
C THR A 12 13.50 -28.32 3.06
N ARG A 13 14.03 -27.42 2.22
CA ARG A 13 14.92 -27.75 1.11
C ARG A 13 16.39 -27.67 1.55
N THR A 14 17.23 -28.47 0.90
CA THR A 14 18.69 -28.41 1.09
C THR A 14 19.25 -27.15 0.45
N ILE A 15 20.47 -26.78 0.85
CA ILE A 15 21.16 -25.61 0.29
C ILE A 15 21.40 -25.82 -1.21
N GLU A 16 21.75 -27.05 -1.62
CA GLU A 16 22.01 -27.44 -3.00
C GLU A 16 20.77 -27.30 -3.87
N ASP A 17 19.61 -27.75 -3.38
CA ASP A 17 18.33 -27.63 -4.08
C ASP A 17 17.97 -26.15 -4.31
N ILE A 18 18.17 -25.31 -3.30
CA ILE A 18 17.89 -23.87 -3.35
C ILE A 18 18.87 -23.19 -4.32
N ALA A 19 20.16 -23.50 -4.21
CA ALA A 19 21.21 -22.95 -5.07
C ALA A 19 20.98 -23.29 -6.54
N GLN A 20 20.58 -24.53 -6.83
CA GLN A 20 20.22 -24.96 -8.18
C GLN A 20 18.94 -24.28 -8.67
N HIS A 21 17.90 -24.20 -7.84
CA HIS A 21 16.64 -23.53 -8.20
C HIS A 21 16.86 -22.06 -8.56
N PHE A 22 17.65 -21.34 -7.77
CA PHE A 22 17.98 -19.93 -8.01
C PHE A 22 19.18 -19.75 -8.94
N ASN A 23 19.76 -20.82 -9.48
CA ASN A 23 20.96 -20.82 -10.33
C ASN A 23 22.05 -19.89 -9.78
N VAL A 24 22.46 -20.11 -8.53
CA VAL A 24 23.44 -19.29 -7.82
C VAL A 24 24.56 -20.15 -7.26
N ASP A 25 25.79 -19.68 -7.41
CA ASP A 25 26.94 -20.27 -6.73
C ASP A 25 26.94 -19.81 -5.27
N THR A 26 26.90 -20.74 -4.32
CA THR A 26 26.84 -20.41 -2.88
C THR A 26 28.13 -19.79 -2.36
N SER A 27 29.27 -20.03 -3.02
CA SER A 27 30.58 -19.49 -2.64
C SER A 27 30.85 -18.10 -3.22
N ARG A 28 30.31 -17.81 -4.41
CA ARG A 28 30.58 -16.57 -5.16
C ARG A 28 29.38 -15.63 -5.25
N GLY A 29 28.17 -16.14 -5.04
CA GLY A 29 26.93 -15.39 -5.21
C GLY A 29 26.54 -15.18 -6.68
N LEU A 30 25.72 -14.16 -6.91
CA LEU A 30 25.25 -13.78 -8.26
C LEU A 30 26.21 -12.83 -8.95
N SER A 31 26.30 -12.94 -10.27
CA SER A 31 27.03 -11.96 -11.07
C SER A 31 26.30 -10.61 -11.13
N SER A 32 27.02 -9.50 -11.31
CA SER A 32 26.42 -8.16 -11.43
C SER A 32 25.41 -8.06 -12.59
N LYS A 33 25.61 -8.84 -13.66
CA LYS A 33 24.68 -8.94 -14.79
C LYS A 33 23.37 -9.58 -14.36
N GLU A 34 23.42 -10.71 -13.65
CA GLU A 34 22.22 -11.38 -13.15
C GLU A 34 21.49 -10.55 -12.10
N VAL A 35 22.21 -9.85 -11.23
CA VAL A 35 21.61 -8.93 -10.27
C VAL A 35 20.78 -7.88 -10.99
N LYS A 36 21.33 -7.27 -12.05
CA LYS A 36 20.60 -6.26 -12.85
C LYS A 36 19.37 -6.87 -13.53
N THR A 37 19.52 -8.03 -14.18
CA THR A 37 18.38 -8.72 -14.82
C THR A 37 17.30 -9.11 -13.82
N ARG A 38 17.67 -9.55 -12.62
CA ARG A 38 16.71 -9.88 -11.55
C ARG A 38 16.03 -8.64 -10.99
N LEU A 39 16.77 -7.53 -10.85
CA LEU A 39 16.19 -6.25 -10.41
C LEU A 39 15.17 -5.73 -11.41
N GLU A 40 15.42 -5.86 -12.71
CA GLU A 40 14.47 -5.51 -13.77
C GLU A 40 13.23 -6.43 -13.75
N LYS A 41 13.41 -7.72 -13.47
CA LYS A 41 12.31 -8.71 -13.45
C LYS A 41 11.44 -8.64 -12.21
N TYR A 42 12.06 -8.58 -11.02
CA TYR A 42 11.36 -8.69 -9.73
C TYR A 42 11.12 -7.31 -9.08
N GLY A 43 11.81 -6.27 -9.55
CA GLY A 43 11.80 -4.96 -8.92
C GLY A 43 12.68 -4.90 -7.67
N PRO A 44 12.74 -3.72 -7.04
CA PRO A 44 13.45 -3.56 -5.78
C PRO A 44 12.75 -4.36 -4.67
N ASN A 45 13.55 -4.91 -3.75
CA ASN A 45 13.04 -5.55 -2.52
C ASN A 45 12.56 -4.48 -1.53
N GLN A 46 11.48 -3.79 -1.88
CA GLN A 46 10.87 -2.73 -1.10
C GLN A 46 9.37 -2.96 -1.04
N LEU A 47 8.81 -2.82 0.16
CA LEU A 47 7.36 -2.83 0.31
C LEU A 47 6.80 -1.58 -0.35
N LYS A 48 5.74 -1.75 -1.13
CA LYS A 48 5.01 -0.62 -1.68
C LYS A 48 4.35 0.13 -0.52
N GLU A 49 4.78 1.36 -0.28
CA GLU A 49 4.05 2.25 0.62
C GLU A 49 2.66 2.51 0.02
N SER A 50 1.63 2.29 0.82
CA SER A 50 0.30 2.80 0.47
C SER A 50 0.37 4.31 0.43
N LYS A 51 -0.24 4.93 -0.58
CA LYS A 51 -0.41 6.39 -0.59
C LYS A 51 -1.06 6.81 0.74
N GLY A 52 -0.34 7.60 1.52
CA GLY A 52 -0.88 8.19 2.75
C GLY A 52 -2.08 9.08 2.42
N ARG A 53 -2.97 9.27 3.39
CA ARG A 53 -4.06 10.26 3.24
C ARG A 53 -3.47 11.66 3.16
N THR A 54 -3.93 12.47 2.22
CA THR A 54 -3.48 13.86 2.14
C THR A 54 -4.17 14.73 3.19
N VAL A 55 -3.60 15.90 3.49
CA VAL A 55 -4.23 16.88 4.40
C VAL A 55 -5.62 17.30 3.89
N TRP A 56 -5.79 17.41 2.57
CA TRP A 56 -7.07 17.71 1.95
C TRP A 56 -8.08 16.59 2.13
N ASP A 57 -7.68 15.32 1.96
CA ASP A 57 -8.57 14.17 2.19
C ASP A 57 -9.08 14.16 3.64
N MET A 58 -8.18 14.41 4.60
CA MET A 58 -8.54 14.49 6.02
C MET A 58 -9.49 15.66 6.32
N PHE A 59 -9.28 16.82 5.69
CA PHE A 59 -10.15 17.98 5.83
C PHE A 59 -11.57 17.69 5.32
N PHE A 60 -11.71 17.09 4.14
CA PHE A 60 -13.03 16.76 3.59
C PHE A 60 -13.72 15.61 4.34
N ASP A 61 -12.96 14.68 4.92
CA ASP A 61 -13.51 13.63 5.78
C ASP A 61 -14.23 14.23 7.01
N GLN A 62 -13.78 15.37 7.52
CA GLN A 62 -14.41 16.03 8.67
C GLN A 62 -15.86 16.49 8.39
N PHE A 63 -16.19 16.83 7.14
CA PHE A 63 -17.56 17.20 6.74
C PHE A 63 -18.50 16.00 6.60
N LYS A 64 -17.97 14.77 6.60
CA LYS A 64 -18.76 13.53 6.59
C LYS A 64 -19.17 13.11 8.01
N GLU A 65 -18.57 13.70 9.04
CA GLU A 65 -18.89 13.42 10.43
C GLU A 65 -20.25 13.99 10.82
N VAL A 66 -21.09 13.14 11.43
CA VAL A 66 -22.49 13.47 11.78
C VAL A 66 -22.56 14.72 12.66
N LEU A 67 -21.65 14.86 13.63
CA LEU A 67 -21.61 16.02 14.52
C LEU A 67 -21.36 17.32 13.75
N VAL A 68 -20.45 17.31 12.78
CA VAL A 68 -20.14 18.50 11.97
C VAL A 68 -21.32 18.88 11.09
N LEU A 69 -22.01 17.90 10.51
CA LEU A 69 -23.24 18.14 9.74
C LEU A 69 -24.33 18.78 10.60
N ILE A 70 -24.52 18.33 11.85
CA ILE A 70 -25.49 18.93 12.78
C ILE A 70 -25.13 20.39 13.06
N LEU A 71 -23.85 20.70 13.28
CA LEU A 71 -23.39 22.07 13.51
C LEU A 71 -23.60 22.96 12.28
N LEU A 72 -23.31 22.46 11.07
CA LEU A 72 -23.54 23.19 9.83
C LEU A 72 -25.03 23.51 9.64
N ILE A 73 -25.92 22.53 9.87
CA ILE A 73 -27.36 22.74 9.81
C ILE A 73 -27.81 23.78 10.85
N SER A 74 -27.28 23.71 12.07
CA SER A 74 -27.59 24.67 13.14
C SER A 74 -27.19 26.10 12.76
N VAL A 75 -26.01 26.28 12.16
CA VAL A 75 -25.55 27.59 11.66
C VAL A 75 -26.48 28.09 10.56
N ILE A 76 -26.83 27.24 9.60
CA ILE A 76 -27.76 27.61 8.51
C ILE A 76 -29.10 28.09 9.08
N ILE A 77 -29.70 27.32 10.00
CA ILE A 77 -30.96 27.70 10.66
C ILE A 77 -30.80 29.03 11.41
N SER A 78 -29.70 29.21 12.14
CA SER A 78 -29.42 30.44 12.89
C SER A 78 -29.30 31.67 12.00
N ILE A 79 -28.69 31.54 10.82
CA ILE A 79 -28.58 32.64 9.84
C ILE A 79 -29.98 33.01 9.33
N PHE A 80 -30.77 32.02 8.89
CA PHE A 80 -32.13 32.26 8.43
C PHE A 80 -33.02 32.87 9.51
N LEU A 81 -32.92 32.41 10.76
CA LEU A 81 -33.73 32.96 11.85
C LEU A 81 -33.28 34.38 12.27
N GLY A 82 -31.97 34.65 12.17
CA GLY A 82 -31.37 35.94 12.48
C GLY A 82 -31.67 37.02 11.42
N GLU A 83 -31.77 36.65 10.14
CA GLU A 83 -32.19 37.58 9.07
C GLU A 83 -33.70 37.86 9.06
N VAL A 84 -34.53 37.01 9.66
CA VAL A 84 -36.01 37.15 9.66
C VAL A 84 -36.51 38.05 10.80
N SER A 85 -35.63 38.54 11.68
CA SER A 85 -36.01 39.34 12.84
C SER A 85 -35.95 40.86 12.63
N ASP A 86 -35.91 41.35 11.38
CA ASP A 86 -36.07 42.78 11.03
C ASP A 86 -37.01 42.96 9.82
#